data_AF-A0A1Y3NBM6-F1
#
_entry.id   AF-A0A1Y3NBM6-F1
#
_cell.length_a   1.000
_cell.length_b   1.000
_cell.length_c   1.000
_cell.angle_alpha   90.00
_cell.angle_beta   90.00
_cell.angle_gamma   90.00
#
_symmetry.space_group_name_H-M   'P 1'
#
loop_
_entity.id
_entity.type
_entity.pdbx_description
1 polymer ?
#
loop_
_entity_poly.entity_id
_entity_poly.type
_entity_poly.pdbx_seq_one_letter_code
_entity_poly.pdbx_strand_id
1 'polypeptide(L)'
;MLEKRTIFNSTIVSKEEYEAYKKIGFVSEKGFKVEKFIYQVLFTFFTLFFAVSLVFQRGFTLSFIGGIITYIYMIIGFLPQLTLVPCSLILYTANVLTALVYLIRKSLKAEEPNNYLQKIHKRINSILAAFIIIPTVILLIVTIILNIKNKGACPPFEIQDALLNMKQNKSGSVFKVVQIFGTFSMALGFVITILLCFVKDANNFGVK
;
A
#
# COMPACT_ATOMS: atom_id res chain seq x y z
N MET A 1 9.64 -43.03 0.56
CA MET A 1 9.07 -42.52 -0.70
C MET A 1 8.44 -41.17 -0.37
N LEU A 2 9.14 -40.06 -0.64
CA LEU A 2 8.65 -38.72 -0.34
C LEU A 2 7.72 -38.29 -1.47
N GLU A 3 6.43 -38.20 -1.17
CA GLU A 3 5.41 -37.71 -2.07
C GLU A 3 5.76 -36.25 -2.46
N LYS A 4 6.00 -35.99 -3.75
CA LYS A 4 6.25 -34.64 -4.27
C LYS A 4 4.98 -33.81 -4.09
N ARG A 5 4.84 -33.15 -2.93
CA ARG A 5 3.85 -32.10 -2.75
C ARG A 5 4.30 -30.89 -3.57
N THR A 6 3.69 -30.69 -4.72
CA THR A 6 3.82 -29.42 -5.44
C THR A 6 3.25 -28.33 -4.56
N ILE A 7 4.04 -27.28 -4.30
CA ILE A 7 3.71 -26.17 -3.40
C ILE A 7 2.40 -25.48 -3.82
N PHE A 8 2.06 -25.56 -5.11
CA PHE A 8 0.78 -25.14 -5.65
C PHE A 8 0.10 -26.32 -6.32
N ASN A 9 -1.08 -26.69 -5.82
CA ASN A 9 -1.95 -27.62 -6.54
C ASN A 9 -2.67 -26.83 -7.65
N SER A 10 -2.22 -26.99 -8.89
CA SER A 10 -2.81 -26.34 -10.06
C SER A 10 -3.93 -27.15 -10.71
N THR A 11 -4.48 -28.16 -10.02
CA THR A 11 -5.61 -28.93 -10.55
C THR A 11 -6.84 -28.05 -10.72
N ILE A 12 -7.65 -28.35 -11.74
CA ILE A 12 -8.94 -27.69 -11.96
C ILE A 12 -9.84 -28.02 -10.75
N VAL A 13 -10.23 -26.97 -10.04
CA VAL A 13 -11.11 -27.03 -8.87
C VAL A 13 -12.53 -27.34 -9.34
N SER A 14 -13.24 -28.23 -8.65
CA SER A 14 -14.65 -28.51 -8.94
C SER A 14 -15.52 -27.27 -8.72
N LYS A 15 -16.68 -27.17 -9.40
CA LYS A 15 -17.57 -26.02 -9.21
C LYS A 15 -18.05 -25.91 -7.77
N GLU A 16 -18.30 -27.04 -7.13
CA GLU A 16 -18.77 -27.17 -5.76
C GLU A 16 -17.70 -26.67 -4.78
N GLU A 17 -16.44 -27.08 -4.98
CA GLU A 17 -15.31 -26.63 -4.17
C GLU A 17 -15.04 -25.13 -4.35
N TYR A 18 -15.20 -24.61 -5.57
CA TYR A 18 -15.09 -23.18 -5.85
C TYR A 18 -16.19 -22.36 -5.17
N GLU A 19 -17.45 -22.81 -5.23
CA GLU A 19 -18.56 -22.16 -4.54
C GLU A 19 -18.45 -22.26 -3.01
N ALA A 20 -17.90 -23.35 -2.48
CA ALA A 20 -17.54 -23.46 -1.07
C ALA A 20 -16.44 -22.44 -0.72
N TYR A 21 -15.37 -22.37 -1.51
CA TYR A 21 -14.26 -21.45 -1.30
C TYR A 21 -14.68 -19.97 -1.29
N LYS A 22 -15.68 -19.57 -2.11
CA LYS A 22 -16.26 -18.22 -2.11
C LYS A 22 -16.96 -17.85 -0.80
N LYS A 23 -17.47 -18.84 -0.06
CA LYS A 23 -18.17 -18.63 1.22
C LYS A 23 -17.21 -18.63 2.40
N ILE A 24 -16.02 -19.20 2.23
CA ILE A 24 -15.03 -19.32 3.29
C ILE A 24 -14.23 -18.02 3.41
N GLY A 25 -14.36 -17.38 4.57
CA GLY A 25 -13.57 -16.22 4.98
C GLY A 25 -12.10 -16.59 5.22
N PHE A 26 -11.18 -15.73 4.83
CA PHE A 26 -9.76 -15.95 5.07
C PHE A 26 -9.48 -15.85 6.57
N VAL A 27 -10.00 -14.81 7.24
CA VAL A 27 -9.69 -14.52 8.65
C VAL A 27 -10.51 -15.38 9.60
N SER A 28 -11.79 -15.63 9.29
CA SER A 28 -12.70 -16.37 10.17
C SER A 28 -12.43 -17.88 10.20
N GLU A 29 -11.95 -18.46 9.10
CA GLU A 29 -11.89 -19.92 8.98
C GLU A 29 -10.60 -20.54 9.56
N LYS A 30 -10.72 -21.76 10.09
CA LYS A 30 -9.60 -22.56 10.60
C LYS A 30 -8.73 -23.18 9.50
N GLY A 31 -9.13 -23.10 8.23
CA GLY A 31 -8.44 -23.75 7.10
C GLY A 31 -7.08 -23.14 6.74
N PHE A 32 -6.94 -21.82 6.85
CA PHE A 32 -5.75 -21.08 6.36
C PHE A 32 -4.68 -20.84 7.42
N LYS A 33 -4.39 -21.83 8.28
CA LYS A 33 -3.44 -21.65 9.40
C LYS A 33 -2.02 -21.33 8.93
N VAL A 34 -1.57 -22.00 7.87
CA VAL A 34 -0.20 -21.86 7.38
C VAL A 34 0.00 -20.50 6.73
N GLU A 35 -0.95 -20.06 5.91
CA GLU A 35 -0.92 -18.76 5.25
C GLU A 35 -0.98 -17.62 6.27
N LYS A 36 -1.88 -17.71 7.26
CA LYS A 36 -1.93 -16.75 8.38
C LYS A 36 -0.60 -16.69 9.13
N PHE A 37 -0.01 -17.85 9.41
CA PHE A 37 1.29 -17.92 10.06
C PHE A 37 2.39 -17.25 9.23
N ILE A 38 2.42 -17.48 7.91
CA ILE A 38 3.36 -16.82 7.00
C ILE A 38 3.17 -15.30 7.03
N TYR A 39 1.93 -14.80 6.91
CA TYR A 39 1.65 -13.36 6.98
C TYR A 39 2.06 -12.75 8.33
N GLN A 40 1.84 -13.46 9.43
CA GLN A 40 2.24 -13.01 10.77
C GLN A 40 3.76 -12.92 10.92
N VAL A 41 4.50 -13.92 10.42
CA VAL A 41 5.96 -13.92 10.40
C VAL A 41 6.50 -12.77 9.55
N LEU A 42 5.97 -12.58 8.34
CA LEU A 42 6.34 -11.47 7.46
C LEU A 42 6.06 -10.12 8.11
N PHE A 43 4.88 -9.94 8.70
CA PHE A 43 4.51 -8.70 9.38
C PHE A 43 5.45 -8.38 10.54
N THR A 44 5.81 -9.39 11.34
CA THR A 44 6.76 -9.24 12.46
C THR A 44 8.14 -8.87 11.96
N PHE A 45 8.62 -9.55 10.92
CA PHE A 45 9.91 -9.26 10.29
C PHE A 45 9.98 -7.82 9.75
N PHE A 46 8.97 -7.40 8.96
CA PHE A 46 8.91 -6.04 8.43
C PHE A 46 8.83 -5.00 9.55
N THR A 47 8.05 -5.27 10.60
CA THR A 47 7.94 -4.38 11.76
C THR A 47 9.28 -4.16 12.45
N LEU A 48 10.04 -5.24 12.69
CA LEU A 48 11.39 -5.14 13.26
C LEU A 48 12.34 -4.37 12.34
N PHE A 49 12.33 -4.66 11.05
CA PHE A 49 13.16 -3.97 10.07
C PHE A 49 12.89 -2.46 10.03
N PHE A 50 11.62 -2.05 10.00
CA PHE A 50 11.24 -0.63 10.03
C PHE A 50 11.59 0.04 11.36
N ALA A 51 11.38 -0.65 12.50
CA ALA A 51 11.74 -0.11 13.81
C ALA A 51 13.24 0.18 13.90
N VAL A 52 14.08 -0.76 13.45
CA VAL A 52 15.54 -0.58 13.38
C VAL A 52 15.89 0.59 12.45
N SER A 53 15.31 0.62 11.24
CA SER A 53 15.56 1.68 10.26
C SER A 53 15.21 3.08 10.81
N LEU A 54 14.10 3.21 11.52
CA LEU A 54 13.67 4.47 12.14
C LEU A 54 14.60 4.93 13.26
N VAL A 55 15.21 4.00 14.01
CA VAL A 55 16.19 4.33 15.06
C VAL A 55 17.49 4.84 14.44
N PHE A 56 17.96 4.25 13.34
CA PHE A 56 19.20 4.67 12.67
C PHE A 56 19.07 5.98 11.87
N GLN A 57 17.87 6.36 11.44
CA GLN A 57 17.65 7.56 10.61
C GLN A 57 17.38 8.87 11.38
N ARG A 58 17.66 8.92 12.69
CA ARG A 58 17.35 10.08 13.55
C ARG A 58 18.02 11.41 13.15
N GLY A 59 19.05 11.38 12.29
CA GLY A 59 19.75 12.58 11.81
C GLY A 59 19.07 13.32 10.64
N PHE A 60 18.08 12.71 9.99
CA PHE A 60 17.43 13.28 8.81
C PHE A 60 15.91 13.32 8.99
N THR A 61 15.38 14.43 9.51
CA THR A 61 13.94 14.64 9.77
C THR A 61 13.06 14.28 8.57
N LEU A 62 13.49 14.58 7.35
CA LEU A 62 12.76 14.26 6.12
C LEU A 62 12.67 12.74 5.88
N SER A 63 13.79 12.04 6.01
CA SER A 63 13.86 10.57 5.86
C SER A 63 13.11 9.87 6.99
N PHE A 64 13.19 10.40 8.21
CA PHE A 64 12.50 9.88 9.37
C PHE A 64 10.97 9.95 9.23
N ILE A 65 10.41 11.11 8.87
CA ILE A 65 8.95 11.23 8.71
C ILE A 65 8.48 10.42 7.49
N GLY A 66 9.23 10.42 6.39
CA GLY A 66 8.94 9.53 5.25
C GLY A 66 8.93 8.05 5.64
N GLY A 67 9.88 7.64 6.49
CA GLY A 67 9.95 6.30 7.07
C GLY A 67 8.72 5.96 7.92
N ILE A 68 8.28 6.87 8.80
CA ILE A 68 7.10 6.66 9.65
C ILE A 68 5.85 6.45 8.80
N ILE A 69 5.64 7.28 7.78
CA ILE A 69 4.43 7.17 6.96
C ILE A 69 4.46 5.88 6.14
N THR A 70 5.62 5.52 5.60
CA THR A 70 5.81 4.25 4.89
C THR A 70 5.54 3.06 5.81
N TYR A 71 5.96 3.14 7.07
CA TYR A 71 5.68 2.12 8.07
C TYR A 71 4.19 2.00 8.38
N ILE A 72 3.48 3.12 8.56
CA ILE A 72 2.02 3.14 8.74
C ILE A 72 1.32 2.52 7.51
N TYR A 73 1.77 2.86 6.29
CA TYR A 73 1.22 2.29 5.05
C TYR A 73 1.36 0.77 5.02
N MET A 74 2.56 0.28 5.38
CA MET A 74 2.84 -1.16 5.45
C MET A 74 1.92 -1.84 6.47
N ILE A 75 1.80 -1.30 7.69
CA ILE A 75 0.90 -1.87 8.71
C ILE A 75 -0.52 -2.00 8.17
N ILE A 76 -1.05 -0.93 7.58
CA ILE A 76 -2.43 -0.95 7.11
C ILE A 76 -2.60 -1.89 5.90
N GLY A 77 -1.57 -2.07 5.08
CA GLY A 77 -1.54 -3.05 4.00
C GLY A 77 -1.56 -4.50 4.47
N PHE A 78 -1.06 -4.79 5.69
CA PHE A 78 -1.07 -6.13 6.31
C PHE A 78 -2.31 -6.40 7.19
N LEU A 79 -3.03 -5.35 7.64
CA LEU A 79 -4.20 -5.52 8.50
C LEU A 79 -5.29 -6.42 7.89
N PRO A 80 -5.69 -6.29 6.61
CA PRO A 80 -6.73 -7.14 6.00
C PRO A 80 -6.42 -8.65 6.02
N GLN A 81 -5.14 -9.02 6.08
CA GLN A 81 -4.67 -10.40 6.09
C GLN A 81 -4.56 -10.96 7.51
N LEU A 82 -4.45 -10.10 8.52
CA LEU A 82 -4.28 -10.48 9.93
C LEU A 82 -5.58 -10.42 10.72
N THR A 83 -6.43 -9.43 10.44
CA THR A 83 -7.66 -9.17 11.20
C THR A 83 -8.81 -8.77 10.30
N LEU A 84 -10.03 -8.86 10.83
CA LEU A 84 -11.17 -8.22 10.19
C LEU A 84 -10.99 -6.71 10.24
N VAL A 85 -11.25 -6.03 9.13
CA VAL A 85 -11.09 -4.58 9.01
C VAL A 85 -12.33 -3.97 8.39
N PRO A 86 -12.65 -2.70 8.69
CA PRO A 86 -13.65 -1.97 7.93
C PRO A 86 -13.26 -1.97 6.46
N CYS A 87 -14.18 -2.33 5.57
CA CYS A 87 -13.91 -2.37 4.13
C CYS A 87 -13.47 -1.00 3.58
N SER A 88 -13.93 0.08 4.23
CA SER A 88 -13.52 1.45 3.93
C SER A 88 -12.05 1.75 4.25
N LEU A 89 -11.44 1.05 5.21
CA LEU A 89 -10.07 1.28 5.63
C LEU A 89 -9.10 1.07 4.46
N ILE A 90 -9.29 0.00 3.69
CA ILE A 90 -8.47 -0.33 2.51
C ILE A 90 -8.62 0.76 1.43
N LEU A 91 -9.84 1.24 1.22
CA LEU A 91 -10.13 2.28 0.24
C LEU A 91 -9.50 3.62 0.62
N TYR A 92 -9.59 4.00 1.89
CA TYR A 92 -9.05 5.28 2.36
C TYR A 92 -7.54 5.28 2.48
N THR A 93 -6.92 4.14 2.80
CA THR A 93 -5.48 4.08 3.06
C THR A 93 -4.63 4.20 1.80
N ALA A 94 -5.10 3.65 0.67
CA ALA A 94 -4.45 3.88 -0.62
C ALA A 94 -4.48 5.36 -1.04
N ASN A 95 -5.54 6.08 -0.70
CA ASN A 95 -5.77 7.45 -1.17
C ASN A 95 -5.22 8.51 -0.20
N VAL A 96 -5.61 8.46 1.07
CA VAL A 96 -5.27 9.49 2.06
C VAL A 96 -3.78 9.48 2.37
N LEU A 97 -3.18 8.29 2.51
CA LEU A 97 -1.80 8.20 2.97
C LEU A 97 -0.82 8.66 1.89
N THR A 98 -1.11 8.39 0.61
CA THR A 98 -0.33 8.87 -0.54
C THR A 98 -0.32 10.41 -0.62
N ALA A 99 -1.48 11.04 -0.42
CA ALA A 99 -1.57 12.51 -0.35
C ALA A 99 -0.80 13.07 0.85
N LEU A 100 -0.88 12.40 2.00
CA LEU A 100 -0.26 12.84 3.25
C LEU A 100 1.28 12.78 3.19
N VAL A 101 1.85 11.74 2.58
CA VAL A 101 3.30 11.66 2.28
C VAL A 101 3.76 12.87 1.46
N TYR A 102 2.99 13.22 0.43
CA TYR A 102 3.35 14.34 -0.44
C TYR A 102 3.31 15.68 0.29
N LEU A 103 2.25 15.94 1.06
CA LEU A 103 2.10 17.18 1.82
C LEU A 103 3.23 17.38 2.83
N ILE A 104 3.61 16.31 3.53
CA ILE A 104 4.71 16.34 4.50
C ILE A 104 6.04 16.64 3.80
N ARG A 105 6.31 16.01 2.65
CA ARG A 105 7.52 16.30 1.87
C ARG A 105 7.58 17.75 1.39
N LYS A 106 6.43 18.36 1.09
CA LYS A 106 6.35 19.77 0.69
C LYS A 106 6.65 20.71 1.86
N SER A 107 6.19 20.40 3.06
CA SER A 107 6.36 21.24 4.26
C SER A 107 7.78 21.26 4.83
N LEU A 108 8.60 20.25 4.54
CA LEU A 108 9.93 20.06 5.13
C LEU A 108 11.09 20.62 4.28
N LYS A 109 10.82 21.54 3.36
CA LYS A 109 11.90 22.17 2.58
C LYS A 109 12.72 23.10 3.48
N ALA A 110 13.94 22.68 3.81
CA ALA A 110 14.96 23.58 4.33
C ALA A 110 15.31 24.63 3.26
N GLU A 111 15.52 25.88 3.68
CA GLU A 111 16.01 26.93 2.79
C GLU A 111 17.44 26.61 2.37
N GLU A 112 17.63 26.27 1.09
CA GLU A 112 18.98 26.16 0.53
C GLU A 112 19.55 27.55 0.20
N PRO A 113 20.83 27.81 0.48
CA PRO A 113 21.43 29.14 0.29
C PRO A 113 21.56 29.56 -1.18
N ASN A 114 21.46 28.63 -2.13
CA ASN A 114 21.59 28.92 -3.56
C ASN A 114 20.22 29.04 -4.26
N ASN A 115 19.92 30.25 -4.75
CA ASN A 115 18.66 30.59 -5.40
C ASN A 115 18.42 29.85 -6.74
N TYR A 116 19.49 29.42 -7.43
CA TYR A 116 19.36 28.71 -8.71
C TYR A 116 18.79 27.28 -8.53
N LEU A 117 19.33 26.53 -7.57
CA LEU A 117 18.89 25.15 -7.29
C LEU A 117 17.43 25.12 -6.81
N GLN A 118 17.05 26.09 -5.98
CA GLN A 118 15.68 26.25 -5.53
C GLN A 118 14.68 26.38 -6.68
N LYS A 119 15.02 27.13 -7.74
CA LYS A 119 14.11 27.35 -8.88
C LYS A 119 13.87 26.06 -9.68
N ILE A 120 14.90 25.24 -9.87
CA ILE A 120 14.80 23.93 -10.54
C ILE A 120 14.02 22.96 -9.64
N HIS A 121 14.37 22.87 -8.36
CA HIS A 121 13.65 22.01 -7.42
C HIS A 121 12.18 22.40 -7.27
N LYS A 122 11.82 23.69 -7.34
CA LYS A 122 10.43 24.12 -7.30
C LYS A 122 9.64 23.57 -8.49
N ARG A 123 10.20 23.60 -9.70
CA ARG A 123 9.58 23.05 -10.91
C ARG A 123 9.42 21.53 -10.81
N ILE A 124 10.49 20.81 -10.45
CA ILE A 124 10.46 19.34 -10.29
C ILE A 124 9.43 18.93 -9.24
N ASN A 125 9.44 19.59 -8.07
CA ASN A 125 8.48 19.28 -7.01
C ASN A 125 7.04 19.61 -7.39
N SER A 126 6.81 20.62 -8.22
CA SER A 126 5.47 20.95 -8.73
C SER A 126 4.97 19.89 -9.71
N ILE A 127 5.86 19.37 -10.58
CA ILE A 127 5.52 18.29 -11.51
C ILE A 127 5.23 17.00 -10.72
N LEU A 128 6.12 16.63 -9.79
CA LEU A 128 5.89 15.50 -8.88
C LEU A 128 4.60 15.67 -8.07
N ALA A 129 4.27 16.90 -7.63
CA ALA A 129 2.99 17.21 -7.00
C ALA A 129 1.82 16.81 -7.87
N ALA A 130 1.81 17.27 -9.11
CA ALA A 130 0.72 17.04 -10.03
C ALA A 130 0.55 15.54 -10.30
N PHE A 131 1.67 14.83 -10.52
CA PHE A 131 1.66 13.38 -10.73
C PHE A 131 1.18 12.57 -9.53
N ILE A 132 1.30 13.07 -8.30
CA ILE A 132 0.86 12.36 -7.09
C ILE A 132 -0.54 12.80 -6.67
N ILE A 133 -0.78 14.10 -6.57
CA ILE A 133 -2.05 14.68 -6.08
C ILE A 133 -3.19 14.39 -7.06
N ILE A 134 -2.99 14.58 -8.38
CA ILE A 134 -4.09 14.46 -9.35
C ILE A 134 -4.67 13.04 -9.35
N PRO A 135 -3.88 11.95 -9.48
CA PRO A 135 -4.43 10.60 -9.42
C PRO A 135 -5.10 10.29 -8.07
N THR A 136 -4.54 10.81 -6.98
CA THR A 136 -5.08 10.60 -5.63
C THR A 136 -6.43 11.28 -5.42
N VAL A 137 -6.60 12.50 -5.92
CA VAL A 137 -7.88 13.22 -5.85
C VAL A 137 -8.93 12.56 -6.74
N ILE A 138 -8.55 12.16 -7.97
CA ILE A 138 -9.45 11.41 -8.87
C ILE A 138 -9.91 10.12 -8.19
N LEU A 139 -8.99 9.36 -7.60
CA LEU A 139 -9.28 8.15 -6.85
C LEU A 139 -10.23 8.37 -5.68
N LEU A 140 -10.01 9.44 -4.91
CA LEU A 140 -10.88 9.79 -3.79
C LEU A 140 -12.29 10.09 -4.28
N ILE A 141 -12.43 10.89 -5.34
CA ILE A 141 -13.74 11.23 -5.94
C ILE A 141 -14.45 9.97 -6.44
N VAL A 142 -13.75 9.11 -7.20
CA VAL A 142 -14.31 7.85 -7.72
C VAL A 142 -14.75 6.95 -6.56
N THR A 143 -13.95 6.88 -5.50
CA THR A 143 -14.27 6.09 -4.29
C THR A 143 -15.54 6.61 -3.61
N ILE A 144 -15.66 7.93 -3.43
CA ILE A 144 -16.85 8.56 -2.85
C ILE A 144 -18.09 8.27 -3.72
N ILE A 145 -17.99 8.44 -5.04
CA ILE A 145 -19.08 8.17 -5.98
C ILE A 145 -19.52 6.70 -5.89
N LEU A 146 -18.56 5.77 -5.90
CA LEU A 146 -18.86 4.34 -5.79
C LEU A 146 -19.49 3.97 -4.45
N ASN A 147 -19.05 4.59 -3.37
CA ASN A 147 -19.61 4.38 -2.04
C ASN A 147 -21.06 4.90 -1.95
N ILE A 148 -21.34 6.07 -2.56
CA ILE A 148 -22.70 6.63 -2.64
C ILE A 148 -23.60 5.78 -3.55
N LYS A 149 -23.08 5.24 -4.66
CA LYS A 149 -23.86 4.44 -5.61
C LYS A 149 -24.19 3.05 -5.05
N ASN A 150 -23.29 2.46 -4.28
CA ASN A 150 -23.42 1.13 -3.72
C ASN A 150 -23.81 1.18 -2.23
N LYS A 151 -24.85 1.95 -1.87
CA LYS A 151 -25.35 2.01 -0.47
C LYS A 151 -25.67 0.59 0.00
N GLY A 152 -24.81 0.03 0.85
CA GLY A 152 -24.97 -1.32 1.43
C GLY A 152 -23.89 -2.33 1.07
N ALA A 153 -23.03 -2.09 0.08
CA ALA A 153 -21.97 -3.05 -0.27
C ALA A 153 -20.77 -3.01 0.70
N CYS A 154 -20.48 -1.84 1.28
CA CYS A 154 -19.31 -1.60 2.12
C CYS A 154 -19.58 -0.43 3.09
N PRO A 155 -20.40 -0.64 4.14
CA PRO A 155 -20.63 0.39 5.15
C PRO A 155 -19.30 0.79 5.83
N PRO A 156 -19.07 2.09 6.08
CA PRO A 156 -17.76 2.61 6.42
C PRO A 156 -17.20 2.11 7.75
N PHE A 157 -18.05 1.64 8.65
CA PHE A 157 -17.68 1.21 9.99
C PHE A 157 -17.97 -0.27 10.27
N GLU A 158 -18.51 -1.00 9.29
CA GLU A 158 -18.79 -2.42 9.50
C GLU A 158 -17.53 -3.25 9.30
N ILE A 159 -17.17 -3.98 10.34
CA ILE A 159 -16.01 -4.86 10.37
C ILE A 159 -16.40 -6.15 9.64
N GLN A 160 -15.81 -6.37 8.47
CA GLN A 160 -16.09 -7.54 7.64
C GLN A 160 -14.77 -8.16 7.15
N ASP A 161 -14.82 -9.41 6.68
CA ASP A 161 -13.69 -10.02 6.00
C ASP A 161 -13.58 -9.41 4.60
N ALA A 162 -12.63 -8.48 4.43
CA ALA A 162 -12.43 -7.76 3.19
C ALA A 162 -12.12 -8.72 2.02
N LEU A 163 -11.38 -9.79 2.28
CA LEU A 163 -11.04 -10.80 1.26
C LEU A 163 -12.27 -11.62 0.87
N LEU A 164 -13.15 -11.92 1.81
CA LEU A 164 -14.42 -12.60 1.52
C LEU A 164 -15.32 -11.76 0.60
N ASN A 165 -15.44 -10.47 0.90
CA ASN A 165 -16.23 -9.56 0.07
C ASN A 165 -15.66 -9.42 -1.35
N MET A 166 -14.33 -9.47 -1.48
CA MET A 166 -13.65 -9.52 -2.77
C MET A 166 -13.98 -10.80 -3.54
N LYS A 167 -13.92 -11.97 -2.89
CA LYS A 167 -14.28 -13.27 -3.51
C LYS A 167 -15.72 -13.32 -3.99
N GLN A 168 -16.64 -12.76 -3.21
CA GLN A 168 -18.08 -12.78 -3.52
C GLN A 168 -18.48 -11.78 -4.61
N ASN A 169 -17.53 -10.97 -5.11
CA ASN A 169 -17.78 -9.94 -6.13
C ASN A 169 -18.89 -8.93 -5.75
N LYS A 170 -19.27 -8.84 -4.46
CA LYS A 170 -20.27 -7.89 -3.96
C LYS A 170 -19.86 -6.44 -4.22
N SER A 171 -18.55 -6.19 -4.27
CA SER A 171 -17.94 -4.89 -4.54
C SER A 171 -17.11 -4.89 -5.83
N GLY A 172 -17.49 -5.70 -6.83
CA GLY A 172 -16.67 -5.95 -8.02
C GLY A 172 -16.19 -4.71 -8.78
N SER A 173 -17.02 -3.66 -8.85
CA SER A 173 -16.64 -2.39 -9.50
C SER A 173 -15.58 -1.63 -8.71
N VAL A 174 -15.71 -1.59 -7.38
CA VAL A 174 -14.74 -0.98 -6.47
C VAL A 174 -13.42 -1.74 -6.51
N PHE A 175 -13.49 -3.07 -6.52
CA PHE A 175 -12.30 -3.91 -6.54
C PHE A 175 -11.52 -3.77 -7.84
N LYS A 176 -12.19 -3.70 -9.00
CA LYS A 176 -11.53 -3.45 -10.29
C LYS A 176 -10.74 -2.13 -10.27
N VAL A 177 -11.31 -1.08 -9.68
CA VAL A 177 -10.62 0.21 -9.51
C VAL A 177 -9.38 0.02 -8.63
N VAL A 178 -9.53 -0.57 -7.44
CA VAL A 178 -8.40 -0.82 -6.53
C VAL A 178 -7.30 -1.67 -7.20
N GLN A 179 -7.66 -2.68 -7.99
CA GLN A 179 -6.70 -3.53 -8.68
C GLN A 179 -5.93 -2.78 -9.78
N ILE A 180 -6.63 -2.00 -10.61
CA ILE A 180 -6.01 -1.20 -11.67
C ILE A 180 -5.04 -0.18 -11.06
N PHE A 181 -5.49 0.56 -10.05
CA PHE A 181 -4.67 1.57 -9.39
C PHE A 181 -3.56 0.98 -8.53
N GLY A 182 -3.79 -0.15 -7.86
CA GLY A 182 -2.77 -0.89 -7.12
C GLY A 182 -1.66 -1.39 -8.05
N THR A 183 -2.02 -1.93 -9.22
CA THR A 183 -1.06 -2.35 -10.25
C THR A 183 -0.27 -1.17 -10.78
N PHE A 184 -0.95 -0.05 -11.08
CA PHE A 184 -0.29 1.18 -11.52
C PHE A 184 0.70 1.72 -10.49
N SER A 185 0.28 1.81 -9.22
CA SER A 185 1.13 2.26 -8.11
C SER A 185 2.31 1.32 -7.88
N MET A 186 2.13 0.01 -8.00
CA MET A 186 3.22 -0.97 -7.88
C MET A 186 4.23 -0.81 -9.04
N ALA A 187 3.76 -0.68 -10.28
CA ALA A 187 4.63 -0.45 -11.43
C ALA A 187 5.41 0.86 -11.29
N LEU A 188 4.74 1.94 -10.86
CA LEU A 188 5.38 3.22 -10.60
C LEU A 188 6.42 3.12 -9.47
N GLY A 189 6.09 2.43 -8.37
CA GLY A 189 7.01 2.18 -7.26
C GLY A 189 8.24 1.38 -7.69
N PHE A 190 8.06 0.40 -8.57
CA PHE A 190 9.17 -0.36 -9.14
C PHE A 190 10.09 0.52 -10.01
N VAL A 191 9.51 1.35 -10.89
CA VAL A 191 10.28 2.31 -11.71
C VAL A 191 11.04 3.30 -10.82
N ILE A 192 10.40 3.86 -9.79
CA ILE A 192 11.05 4.76 -8.83
C ILE A 192 12.20 4.05 -8.11
N THR A 193 12.01 2.80 -7.69
CA THR A 193 13.05 2.01 -7.02
C THR A 193 14.26 1.82 -7.93
N ILE A 194 14.05 1.48 -9.21
CA ILE A 194 15.11 1.38 -10.21
C ILE A 194 15.82 2.72 -10.37
N LEU A 195 15.07 3.82 -10.53
CA LEU A 195 15.65 5.16 -10.67
C LEU A 195 16.49 5.55 -9.46
N LEU A 196 16.05 5.22 -8.24
CA LEU A 196 16.80 5.47 -7.01
C LEU A 196 18.10 4.68 -6.95
N CYS A 197 18.16 3.45 -7.49
CA CYS A 197 19.41 2.71 -7.62
C CYS A 197 20.43 3.39 -8.56
N PHE A 198 19.96 4.19 -9.52
CA PHE A 198 20.81 4.97 -10.43
C PHE A 198 21.13 6.38 -9.91
N VAL A 199 20.47 6.84 -8.84
CA VAL A 199 20.89 8.05 -8.12
C VAL A 199 22.15 7.68 -7.35
N LYS A 200 23.28 7.73 -8.06
CA LYS A 200 24.62 7.60 -7.49
C LYS A 200 24.75 8.72 -6.46
N ASP A 201 25.00 8.36 -5.20
CA ASP A 201 25.17 9.31 -4.10
C ASP A 201 26.06 10.47 -4.57
N ALA A 202 25.46 11.65 -4.66
CA ALA A 202 26.16 12.89 -4.99
C ALA A 202 27.12 13.31 -3.87
N ASN A 203 27.32 12.47 -2.84
CA ASN A 203 28.36 12.62 -1.82
C ASN A 203 29.79 12.57 -2.37
N ASN A 204 29.98 12.32 -3.67
CA ASN A 204 31.24 12.61 -4.34
C ASN A 204 31.48 14.11 -4.61
N PHE A 205 30.51 14.99 -4.37
CA PHE A 205 30.76 16.42 -4.21
C PHE A 205 31.15 16.71 -2.77
N GLY A 206 32.39 16.37 -2.45
CA GLY A 206 33.02 16.71 -1.20
C GLY A 206 32.89 18.20 -0.90
N VAL A 207 32.29 18.50 0.25
CA VAL A 207 32.74 19.62 1.07
C VAL A 207 33.82 19.03 1.97
N LYS A 208 35.08 19.33 1.63
CA LYS A 208 36.16 19.37 2.61
C LYS A 208 35.90 20.51 3.58
#